data_AF-A0AAU3GDB0-F1
#
_entry.id   AF-A0AAU3GDB0-F1
#
_cell.length_a   1.000
_cell.length_b   1.000
_cell.length_c   1.000
_cell.angle_alpha   90.00
_cell.angle_beta   90.00
_cell.angle_gamma   90.00
#
_symmetry.space_group_name_H-M   'P 1'
#
loop_
_entity.id
_entity.type
_entity.pdbx_description
1 polymer ?
#
loop_
_entity_poly.entity_id
_entity_poly.type
_entity_poly.pdbx_seq_one_letter_code
_entity_poly.pdbx_strand_id
1 'polypeptide(L)'
;MAAHGIPRDKIFAEKVSTRVRVRPKFEAALQACRQIKAHAPHCRVILTVYEMKRLGRDSAELTALADHLTAHGIALEMLAGPLTGIYDPSGTGRVLFAFFAAMAETERENIREATLEGLNAAARKGNHGGRPPVITDDMLHTVLRRRAGGESVEDIRSDLIIPTGKRRGKNPSLASIYRALADHAKTQAYPDAVDQAHAEFAALPTRT
;
A
#
# COMPACT_ATOMS: atom_id res chain seq x y z
N MET A 1 -17.44 -29.72 9.94
CA MET A 1 -18.13 -29.67 8.63
C MET A 1 -19.01 -30.88 8.38
N ALA A 2 -18.48 -32.09 8.15
CA ALA A 2 -19.31 -33.28 7.91
C ALA A 2 -20.24 -33.65 9.09
N ALA A 3 -19.80 -33.42 10.34
CA ALA A 3 -20.61 -33.62 11.54
C ALA A 3 -21.78 -32.61 11.69
N HIS A 4 -21.79 -31.53 10.90
CA HIS A 4 -22.85 -30.51 10.91
C HIS A 4 -23.81 -30.65 9.71
N GLY A 5 -23.89 -31.84 9.11
CA GLY A 5 -24.83 -32.12 8.01
C GLY A 5 -24.44 -31.52 6.64
N ILE A 6 -23.21 -31.01 6.49
CA ILE A 6 -22.74 -30.47 5.20
C ILE A 6 -22.27 -31.63 4.30
N PRO A 7 -22.85 -31.79 3.09
CA PRO A 7 -22.45 -32.82 2.13
C PRO A 7 -20.96 -32.71 1.76
N ARG A 8 -20.27 -33.85 1.66
CA ARG A 8 -18.82 -33.90 1.44
C ARG A 8 -18.37 -33.24 0.14
N ASP A 9 -19.19 -33.33 -0.91
CA ASP A 9 -19.01 -32.69 -2.21
C ASP A 9 -19.03 -31.16 -2.14
N LYS A 10 -19.60 -30.59 -1.07
CA LYS A 10 -19.68 -29.14 -0.82
C LYS A 10 -18.67 -28.64 0.23
N ILE A 11 -17.74 -29.49 0.65
CA ILE A 11 -16.67 -29.11 1.57
C ILE A 11 -15.42 -28.72 0.78
N PHE A 12 -15.01 -27.46 0.93
CA PHE A 12 -13.81 -26.93 0.30
C PHE A 12 -12.70 -26.84 1.33
N ALA A 13 -11.59 -27.53 1.07
CA ALA A 13 -10.38 -27.47 1.89
C ALA A 13 -9.24 -26.86 1.07
N GLU A 14 -8.51 -25.93 1.66
CA GLU A 14 -7.46 -25.18 0.99
C GLU A 14 -6.18 -25.19 1.80
N LYS A 15 -5.06 -25.46 1.13
CA LYS A 15 -3.70 -25.39 1.69
C LYS A 15 -2.83 -24.57 0.74
N VAL A 16 -2.87 -23.26 0.90
CA VAL A 16 -2.17 -22.29 0.04
C VAL A 16 -1.33 -21.35 0.92
N SER A 17 -0.12 -21.01 0.47
CA SER A 17 0.76 -20.07 1.17
C SER A 17 0.10 -18.70 1.33
N THR A 18 0.36 -18.02 2.44
CA THR A 18 -0.09 -16.65 2.69
C THR A 18 0.47 -15.63 1.69
N ARG A 19 1.56 -15.96 0.99
CA ARG A 19 2.13 -15.10 -0.08
C ARG A 19 1.29 -15.10 -1.36
N VAL A 20 0.48 -16.14 -1.59
CA VAL A 20 -0.31 -16.27 -2.81
C VAL A 20 -1.66 -15.60 -2.60
N ARG A 21 -1.91 -14.51 -3.33
CA ARG A 21 -3.16 -13.75 -3.22
C ARG A 21 -4.40 -14.58 -3.55
N VAL A 22 -4.37 -15.32 -4.65
CA VAL A 22 -5.55 -16.07 -5.15
C VAL A 22 -5.76 -17.34 -4.32
N ARG A 23 -7.04 -17.60 -3.99
CA ARG A 23 -7.51 -18.73 -3.19
C ARG A 23 -8.52 -19.56 -4.00
N PRO A 24 -8.06 -20.47 -4.88
CA PRO A 24 -8.92 -21.10 -5.87
C PRO A 24 -10.05 -21.95 -5.27
N LYS A 25 -9.83 -22.62 -4.13
CA LYS A 25 -10.86 -23.42 -3.46
C LYS A 25 -11.88 -22.54 -2.74
N PHE A 26 -11.44 -21.40 -2.19
CA PHE A 26 -12.34 -20.42 -1.59
C PHE A 26 -13.22 -19.74 -2.64
N GLU A 27 -12.64 -19.33 -3.77
CA GLU A 27 -13.39 -18.78 -4.90
C GLU A 27 -14.39 -19.78 -5.47
N ALA A 28 -14.00 -21.05 -5.61
CA ALA A 28 -14.91 -22.13 -6.02
C ALA A 28 -16.09 -22.30 -5.04
N ALA A 29 -15.85 -22.17 -3.73
CA ALA A 29 -16.92 -22.22 -2.72
C ALA A 29 -17.91 -21.06 -2.89
N LEU A 30 -17.41 -19.83 -3.08
CA LEU A 30 -18.25 -18.65 -3.33
C LEU A 30 -19.04 -18.77 -4.64
N GLN A 31 -18.41 -19.32 -5.69
CA GLN A 31 -19.07 -19.58 -6.95
C GLN A 31 -20.18 -20.62 -6.81
N ALA A 32 -19.94 -21.70 -6.06
CA ALA A 32 -20.97 -22.70 -5.78
C ALA A 32 -22.15 -22.09 -5.00
N CYS A 33 -21.90 -21.27 -3.99
CA CYS A 33 -22.97 -20.57 -3.26
C CYS A 33 -23.80 -19.67 -4.19
N ARG A 34 -23.14 -18.89 -5.06
CA ARG A 34 -23.81 -18.04 -6.06
C ARG A 34 -24.65 -18.86 -7.02
N GLN A 35 -24.11 -19.95 -7.55
CA GLN A 35 -24.85 -20.84 -8.45
C GLN A 35 -26.10 -21.39 -7.75
N ILE A 36 -25.97 -21.93 -6.54
CA ILE A 36 -27.12 -22.46 -5.78
C ILE A 36 -28.17 -21.36 -5.56
N LYS A 37 -27.75 -20.15 -5.17
CA LYS A 37 -28.66 -19.03 -4.93
C LYS A 37 -29.36 -18.55 -6.20
N ALA A 38 -28.66 -18.54 -7.33
CA ALA A 38 -29.23 -18.18 -8.63
C ALA A 38 -30.27 -19.21 -9.11
N HIS A 39 -30.02 -20.51 -8.88
CA HIS A 39 -30.97 -21.57 -9.25
C HIS A 39 -32.18 -21.65 -8.31
N ALA A 40 -32.02 -21.27 -7.04
CA ALA A 40 -33.09 -21.28 -6.04
C ALA A 40 -33.13 -19.96 -5.24
N PRO A 41 -33.70 -18.87 -5.82
CA PRO A 41 -33.68 -17.54 -5.21
C PRO A 41 -34.36 -17.48 -3.83
N HIS A 42 -35.43 -18.25 -3.67
CA HIS A 42 -36.23 -18.32 -2.45
C HIS A 42 -35.60 -19.19 -1.35
N CYS A 43 -34.59 -19.99 -1.68
CA CYS A 43 -33.90 -20.82 -0.70
C CYS A 43 -32.81 -20.01 0.01
N ARG A 44 -32.67 -20.25 1.32
CA ARG A 44 -31.56 -19.71 2.10
C ARG A 44 -30.30 -20.51 1.78
N VAL A 45 -29.26 -19.82 1.32
CA VAL A 45 -27.93 -20.40 1.11
C VAL A 45 -27.01 -19.90 2.21
N ILE A 46 -26.32 -20.81 2.87
CA ILE A 46 -25.41 -20.51 3.98
C ILE A 46 -24.00 -20.95 3.58
N LEU A 47 -23.04 -20.03 3.69
CA LEU A 47 -21.62 -20.33 3.64
C LEU A 47 -21.13 -20.63 5.06
N THR A 48 -20.82 -21.89 5.35
CA THR A 48 -20.34 -22.30 6.67
C THR A 48 -18.81 -22.36 6.70
N VAL A 49 -18.22 -21.67 7.68
CA VAL A 49 -16.78 -21.71 7.96
C VAL A 49 -16.51 -22.15 9.39
N TYR A 50 -15.33 -22.73 9.63
CA TYR A 50 -14.98 -23.20 10.97
C TYR A 50 -14.79 -22.02 11.93
N GLU A 51 -14.16 -20.94 11.46
CA GLU A 51 -13.81 -19.78 12.27
C GLU A 51 -13.50 -18.58 11.35
N MET A 52 -13.54 -17.36 11.90
CA MET A 52 -13.35 -16.12 11.15
C MET A 52 -12.05 -16.07 10.34
N LYS A 53 -10.94 -16.62 10.88
CA LYS A 53 -9.63 -16.65 10.18
C LYS A 53 -9.58 -17.51 8.90
N ARG A 54 -10.70 -18.12 8.51
CA ARG A 54 -10.85 -18.84 7.23
C ARG A 54 -11.48 -17.97 6.14
N LEU A 55 -12.07 -16.83 6.50
CA LEU A 55 -12.80 -15.95 5.61
C LEU A 55 -11.86 -15.04 4.80
N GLY A 56 -10.89 -14.42 5.46
CA GLY A 56 -9.91 -13.54 4.83
C GLY A 56 -8.61 -13.47 5.62
N ARG A 57 -7.55 -13.00 4.96
CA ARG A 57 -6.20 -12.82 5.53
C ARG A 57 -5.97 -11.42 6.07
N ASP A 58 -6.74 -10.45 5.57
CA ASP A 58 -6.75 -9.06 6.00
C ASP A 58 -8.19 -8.53 6.01
N SER A 59 -8.38 -7.35 6.58
CA SER A 59 -9.68 -6.70 6.65
C SER A 59 -10.25 -6.33 5.27
N ALA A 60 -9.40 -6.10 4.26
CA ALA A 60 -9.84 -5.83 2.90
C ALA A 60 -10.49 -7.08 2.27
N GLU A 61 -9.87 -8.26 2.41
CA GLU A 61 -10.46 -9.55 2.01
C GLU A 61 -11.78 -9.81 2.76
N LEU A 62 -11.83 -9.53 4.07
CA LEU A 62 -13.04 -9.69 4.88
C LEU A 62 -14.18 -8.77 4.43
N THR A 63 -13.86 -7.52 4.07
CA THR A 63 -14.85 -6.55 3.58
C THR A 63 -15.35 -6.91 2.19
N ALA A 64 -14.45 -7.26 1.27
CA ALA A 64 -14.83 -7.71 -0.05
C ALA A 64 -15.74 -8.95 0.02
N LEU A 65 -15.47 -9.85 0.97
CA LEU A 65 -16.34 -10.98 1.25
C LEU A 65 -17.68 -10.54 1.83
N ALA A 66 -17.69 -9.63 2.80
CA ALA A 66 -18.91 -9.11 3.39
C ALA A 66 -19.84 -8.48 2.34
N ASP A 67 -19.29 -7.65 1.45
CA ASP A 67 -20.00 -7.04 0.33
C ASP A 67 -20.51 -8.10 -0.65
N HIS A 68 -19.68 -9.11 -0.95
CA HIS A 68 -20.07 -10.21 -1.83
C HIS A 68 -21.25 -10.99 -1.27
N LEU A 69 -21.16 -11.47 -0.04
CA LEU A 69 -22.25 -12.24 0.59
C LEU A 69 -23.54 -11.40 0.70
N THR A 70 -23.41 -10.11 1.00
CA THR A 70 -24.55 -9.17 1.03
C THR A 70 -25.19 -9.01 -0.34
N ALA A 71 -24.40 -8.76 -1.38
CA ALA A 71 -24.88 -8.57 -2.76
C ALA A 71 -25.60 -9.81 -3.32
N HIS A 72 -25.22 -11.01 -2.87
CA HIS A 72 -25.86 -12.27 -3.30
C HIS A 72 -26.89 -12.80 -2.30
N GLY A 73 -27.14 -12.12 -1.18
CA GLY A 73 -28.07 -12.60 -0.14
C GLY A 73 -27.69 -13.97 0.42
N ILE A 74 -26.38 -14.21 0.60
CA ILE A 74 -25.82 -15.44 1.16
C ILE A 74 -25.57 -15.22 2.66
N ALA A 75 -26.11 -16.10 3.50
CA ALA A 75 -25.86 -16.06 4.93
C ALA A 75 -24.49 -16.66 5.26
N LEU A 76 -23.88 -16.21 6.35
CA LEU A 76 -22.60 -16.71 6.86
C LEU A 76 -22.83 -17.50 8.15
N GLU A 77 -22.26 -18.68 8.28
CA GLU A 77 -22.24 -19.44 9.54
C GLU A 77 -20.81 -19.66 10.01
N MET A 78 -20.56 -19.39 11.29
CA MET A 78 -19.30 -19.64 11.97
C MET A 78 -19.51 -20.70 13.06
N LEU A 79 -18.74 -21.79 12.98
CA LEU A 79 -18.87 -22.93 13.89
C LEU A 79 -18.07 -22.80 15.20
N ALA A 80 -17.04 -21.96 15.22
CA ALA A 80 -16.16 -21.80 16.37
C ALA A 80 -15.62 -20.36 16.47
N GLY A 81 -15.24 -20.01 17.71
CA GLY A 81 -14.69 -18.69 18.06
C GLY A 81 -15.73 -17.77 18.73
N PRO A 82 -15.35 -16.52 19.03
CA PRO A 82 -16.21 -15.58 19.77
C PRO A 82 -17.44 -15.14 18.97
N LEU A 83 -17.40 -15.28 17.64
CA LEU A 83 -18.48 -14.93 16.71
C LEU A 83 -19.22 -16.18 16.21
N THR A 84 -19.38 -17.21 17.04
CA THR A 84 -20.11 -18.42 16.64
C THR A 84 -21.59 -18.09 16.41
N GLY A 85 -22.15 -18.52 15.29
CA GLY A 85 -23.55 -18.26 14.94
C GLY A 85 -23.81 -18.15 13.44
N ILE A 86 -25.08 -17.89 13.09
CA ILE A 86 -25.54 -17.67 11.71
C ILE A 86 -25.91 -16.19 11.53
N TYR A 87 -25.38 -15.58 10.48
CA TYR A 87 -25.49 -14.16 10.18
C TYR A 87 -26.12 -13.98 8.80
N ASP A 88 -27.32 -13.41 8.78
CA ASP A 88 -28.03 -13.06 7.56
C ASP A 88 -27.76 -11.59 7.19
N PRO A 89 -27.27 -11.29 5.97
CA PRO A 89 -27.02 -9.93 5.52
C PRO A 89 -28.29 -9.06 5.44
N SER A 90 -29.47 -9.67 5.31
CA SER A 90 -30.77 -8.98 5.20
C SER A 90 -31.52 -8.80 6.53
N GLY A 91 -31.01 -9.39 7.62
CA GLY A 91 -31.67 -9.39 8.94
C GLY A 91 -30.70 -9.08 10.09
N THR A 92 -30.83 -9.82 11.19
CA THR A 92 -30.04 -9.64 12.44
C THR A 92 -28.52 -9.72 12.24
N GLY A 93 -28.05 -10.36 11.15
CA GLY A 93 -26.63 -10.47 10.83
C GLY A 93 -26.02 -9.22 10.19
N ARG A 94 -26.82 -8.26 9.71
CA ARG A 94 -26.36 -7.05 9.00
C ARG A 94 -25.33 -6.24 9.77
N VAL A 95 -25.43 -6.21 11.11
CA VAL A 95 -24.48 -5.50 11.98
C VAL A 95 -23.07 -6.08 11.88
N LEU A 96 -22.94 -7.41 11.77
CA LEU A 96 -21.63 -8.05 11.63
C LEU A 96 -20.99 -7.70 10.28
N PHE A 97 -21.78 -7.70 9.21
CA PHE A 97 -21.32 -7.29 7.88
C PHE A 97 -20.88 -5.81 7.85
N ALA A 98 -21.65 -4.93 8.50
CA ALA A 98 -21.28 -3.52 8.65
C ALA A 98 -20.02 -3.32 9.50
N PHE A 99 -19.86 -4.12 10.56
CA PHE A 99 -18.65 -4.12 11.38
C PHE A 99 -17.41 -4.54 10.58
N PHE A 100 -17.51 -5.60 9.76
CA PHE A 100 -16.41 -5.99 8.88
C PHE A 100 -16.04 -4.89 7.88
N ALA A 101 -17.04 -4.22 7.30
CA ALA A 101 -16.81 -3.10 6.39
C ALA A 101 -16.10 -1.92 7.08
N ALA A 102 -16.51 -1.56 8.30
CA ALA A 102 -15.89 -0.49 9.08
C ALA A 102 -14.44 -0.82 9.48
N MET A 103 -14.16 -2.09 9.85
CA MET A 103 -12.82 -2.53 10.25
C MET A 103 -11.79 -2.38 9.11
N ALA A 104 -12.19 -2.55 7.84
CA ALA A 104 -11.28 -2.31 6.71
C ALA A 104 -10.95 -0.84 6.47
N GLU A 105 -11.80 0.08 6.90
CA GLU A 105 -11.49 1.50 6.83
C GLU A 105 -10.43 1.86 7.88
N THR A 106 -10.61 1.40 9.13
CA THR A 106 -9.64 1.60 10.21
C THR A 106 -8.26 1.02 9.86
N GLU A 107 -8.19 -0.17 9.29
CA GLU A 107 -6.88 -0.79 9.03
C GLU A 107 -6.14 -0.17 7.84
N ARG A 108 -6.87 0.39 6.86
CA ARG A 108 -6.23 1.22 5.82
C ARG A 108 -5.59 2.46 6.43
N GLU A 109 -6.25 3.10 7.38
CA GLU A 109 -5.68 4.25 8.08
C GLU A 109 -4.48 3.82 8.94
N ASN A 110 -4.56 2.70 9.68
CA ASN A 110 -3.43 2.17 10.43
C ASN A 110 -2.19 1.87 9.56
N ILE A 111 -2.37 1.30 8.37
CA ILE A 111 -1.26 1.05 7.42
C ILE A 111 -0.64 2.37 6.96
N ARG A 112 -1.48 3.38 6.70
CA ARG A 112 -1.04 4.71 6.30
C ARG A 112 -0.26 5.40 7.41
N GLU A 113 -0.79 5.37 8.63
CA GLU A 113 -0.14 5.91 9.83
C GLU A 113 1.22 5.26 10.06
N ALA A 114 1.28 3.92 10.10
CA ALA A 114 2.54 3.19 10.26
C ALA A 114 3.57 3.51 9.15
N THR A 115 3.10 3.73 7.92
CA THR A 115 3.97 4.15 6.80
C THR A 115 4.51 5.56 7.01
N LEU A 116 3.67 6.51 7.43
CA LEU A 116 4.06 7.88 7.73
C LEU A 116 5.04 7.92 8.91
N GLU A 117 4.80 7.14 9.96
CA GLU A 117 5.72 6.97 11.09
C GLU A 117 7.08 6.44 10.64
N GLY A 118 7.08 5.42 9.78
CA GLY A 118 8.30 4.86 9.20
C GLY A 118 9.08 5.89 8.35
N LEU A 119 8.39 6.65 7.52
CA LEU A 119 8.98 7.73 6.71
C LEU A 119 9.54 8.85 7.60
N ASN A 120 8.81 9.25 8.65
CA ASN A 120 9.27 10.26 9.61
C ASN A 120 10.51 9.77 10.37
N ALA A 121 10.52 8.51 10.81
CA ALA A 121 11.67 7.91 11.46
C ALA A 121 12.90 7.83 10.54
N ALA A 122 12.70 7.54 9.24
CA ALA A 122 13.76 7.58 8.24
C ALA A 122 14.26 9.01 7.99
N ALA A 123 13.36 9.99 7.87
CA ALA A 123 13.70 11.39 7.68
C ALA A 123 14.53 11.95 8.84
N ARG A 124 14.21 11.59 10.10
CA ARG A 124 15.04 11.94 11.27
C ARG A 124 16.46 11.39 11.22
N LYS A 125 16.67 10.29 10.48
CA LYS A 125 18.00 9.71 10.22
C LYS A 125 18.68 10.30 8.98
N GLY A 126 18.12 11.36 8.38
CA GLY A 126 18.61 11.99 7.15
C GLY A 126 18.14 11.31 5.86
N ASN A 127 17.32 10.25 5.95
CA ASN A 127 16.80 9.54 4.78
C ASN A 127 15.43 10.11 4.39
N HIS A 128 15.44 11.23 3.67
CA HIS A 128 14.24 11.96 3.25
C HIS A 128 13.50 11.34 2.05
N GLY A 129 14.00 10.22 1.50
CA GLY A 129 13.42 9.56 0.33
C GLY A 129 13.55 10.40 -0.95
N GLY A 130 12.66 10.16 -1.92
CA GLY A 130 12.65 10.88 -3.20
C GLY A 130 13.66 10.38 -4.23
N ARG A 131 13.67 11.03 -5.40
CA ARG A 131 14.58 10.67 -6.50
C ARG A 131 15.96 11.28 -6.23
N PRO A 132 17.05 10.49 -6.19
CA PRO A 132 18.39 11.02 -6.00
C PRO A 132 18.75 12.07 -7.07
N PRO A 133 19.46 13.15 -6.71
CA PRO A 133 19.92 14.14 -7.68
C PRO A 133 20.89 13.51 -8.68
N VAL A 134 20.83 13.98 -9.92
CA VAL A 134 21.67 13.49 -11.02
C VAL A 134 23.06 14.14 -11.00
N ILE A 135 23.13 15.39 -10.54
CA ILE A 135 24.38 16.12 -10.33
C ILE A 135 24.83 15.86 -8.90
N THR A 136 26.01 15.29 -8.73
CA THR A 136 26.66 15.12 -7.42
C THR A 136 27.39 16.40 -7.01
N ASP A 137 27.78 16.50 -5.75
CA ASP A 137 28.54 17.65 -5.25
C ASP A 137 29.88 17.82 -6.00
N ASP A 138 30.58 16.72 -6.28
CA ASP A 138 31.82 16.74 -7.07
C ASP A 138 31.60 17.31 -8.49
N MET A 139 30.50 16.90 -9.14
CA MET A 139 30.12 17.41 -10.45
C MET A 139 29.78 18.90 -10.36
N LEU A 140 29.05 19.32 -9.32
CA LEU A 140 28.70 20.72 -9.11
C LEU A 140 29.95 21.59 -8.87
N HIS A 141 30.90 21.14 -8.04
CA HIS A 141 32.17 21.82 -7.83
C HIS A 141 32.98 21.95 -9.13
N THR A 142 32.99 20.89 -9.95
CA THR A 142 33.65 20.92 -11.26
C THR A 142 33.01 21.96 -12.18
N VAL A 143 31.67 21.99 -12.24
CA VAL A 143 30.93 22.97 -13.05
C VAL A 143 31.20 24.39 -12.57
N LEU A 144 31.11 24.66 -11.26
CA LEU A 144 31.34 25.98 -10.68
C LEU A 144 32.76 26.49 -11.00
N ARG A 145 33.77 25.63 -10.84
CA ARG A 145 35.17 25.98 -11.12
C ARG A 145 35.41 26.31 -12.59
N ARG A 146 34.98 25.44 -13.51
CA ARG A 146 35.20 25.63 -14.96
C ARG A 146 34.42 26.82 -15.51
N ARG A 147 33.19 27.02 -15.03
CA ARG A 147 32.38 28.19 -15.37
C ARG A 147 33.02 29.49 -14.91
N ALA A 148 33.64 29.51 -13.73
CA ALA A 148 34.42 30.67 -13.27
C ALA A 148 35.65 30.95 -14.15
N GLY A 149 36.20 29.92 -14.80
CA GLY A 149 37.24 30.03 -15.82
C GLY A 149 36.75 30.47 -17.21
N GLY A 150 35.45 30.69 -17.40
CA GLY A 150 34.85 31.18 -18.65
C GLY A 150 34.36 30.10 -19.62
N GLU A 151 34.42 28.81 -19.25
CA GLU A 151 33.90 27.72 -20.08
C GLU A 151 32.36 27.72 -20.15
N SER A 152 31.81 27.31 -21.30
CA SER A 152 30.36 27.17 -21.49
C SER A 152 29.81 25.92 -20.77
N VAL A 153 28.53 25.93 -20.40
CA VAL A 153 27.89 24.79 -19.70
C VAL A 153 27.76 23.58 -20.62
N GLU A 154 27.63 23.81 -21.92
CA GLU A 154 27.59 22.82 -22.98
C GLU A 154 28.91 22.05 -23.08
N ASP A 155 30.04 22.75 -23.03
CA ASP A 155 31.38 22.14 -23.09
C ASP A 155 31.68 21.39 -21.79
N ILE A 156 31.33 21.96 -20.63
CA ILE A 156 31.51 21.28 -19.34
C ILE A 156 30.69 19.98 -19.30
N ARG A 157 29.48 19.97 -19.87
CA ARG A 157 28.57 18.82 -19.85
C ARG A 157 29.17 17.57 -20.51
N SER A 158 29.96 17.70 -21.57
CA SER A 158 30.53 16.54 -22.28
C SER A 158 31.46 15.70 -21.38
N ASP A 159 32.07 16.34 -20.40
CA ASP A 159 33.05 15.72 -19.50
C ASP A 159 32.42 15.16 -18.22
N LEU A 160 31.15 15.49 -17.97
CA LEU A 160 30.41 15.03 -16.81
C LEU A 160 29.73 13.68 -17.07
N ILE A 161 29.97 12.71 -16.19
CA ILE A 161 29.37 11.36 -16.28
C ILE A 161 28.56 11.08 -15.02
N ILE A 162 27.32 10.62 -15.20
CA ILE A 162 26.45 10.21 -14.09
C ILE A 162 26.99 8.91 -13.46
N PRO A 163 27.28 8.87 -12.15
CA PRO A 163 27.93 7.72 -11.52
C PRO A 163 26.96 6.59 -11.15
N THR A 164 25.70 6.90 -10.84
CA THR A 164 24.73 5.94 -10.27
C THR A 164 23.34 6.02 -10.92
N GLY A 165 22.52 5.00 -10.68
CA GLY A 165 21.12 4.93 -11.13
C GLY A 165 20.93 4.55 -12.60
N LYS A 166 19.68 4.68 -13.08
CA LYS A 166 19.26 4.18 -14.41
C LYS A 166 19.97 4.86 -15.60
N ARG A 167 20.54 6.05 -15.41
CA ARG A 167 21.25 6.81 -16.45
C ARG A 167 22.77 6.81 -16.25
N ARG A 168 23.31 5.89 -15.44
CA ARG A 168 24.74 5.72 -15.23
C ARG A 168 25.50 5.66 -16.57
N GLY A 169 26.65 6.33 -16.64
CA GLY A 169 27.51 6.38 -17.83
C GLY A 169 27.07 7.37 -18.91
N LYS A 170 25.93 8.05 -18.74
CA LYS A 170 25.48 9.12 -19.65
C LYS A 170 25.82 10.50 -19.10
N ASN A 171 25.89 11.49 -19.97
CA ASN A 171 26.00 12.89 -19.57
C ASN A 171 24.70 13.40 -18.96
N PRO A 172 24.76 14.26 -17.92
CA PRO A 172 23.58 14.95 -17.41
C PRO A 172 22.97 15.85 -18.48
N SER A 173 21.67 16.12 -18.37
CA SER A 173 21.01 17.13 -19.21
C SER A 173 21.39 18.54 -18.76
N LEU A 174 21.44 19.49 -19.70
CA LEU A 174 21.70 20.92 -19.40
C LEU A 174 20.75 21.44 -18.32
N ALA A 175 19.46 21.12 -18.40
CA ALA A 175 18.48 21.49 -17.39
C ALA A 175 18.83 21.00 -15.97
N SER A 176 19.47 19.83 -15.83
CA SER A 176 19.88 19.32 -14.52
C SER A 176 21.06 20.10 -13.96
N ILE A 177 21.99 20.51 -14.83
CA ILE A 177 23.14 21.33 -14.46
C ILE A 177 22.67 22.73 -14.04
N TYR A 178 21.83 23.37 -14.86
CA TYR A 178 21.28 24.69 -14.54
C TYR A 178 20.44 24.68 -13.27
N ARG A 179 19.64 23.63 -13.04
CA ARG A 179 18.89 23.49 -11.78
C ARG A 179 19.83 23.40 -10.58
N ALA A 180 20.87 22.58 -10.64
CA ALA A 180 21.85 22.47 -9.56
C ALA A 180 22.59 23.80 -9.29
N LEU A 181 22.93 24.56 -10.35
CA LEU A 181 23.53 25.89 -10.22
C LEU A 181 22.57 26.90 -9.57
N ALA A 182 21.29 26.88 -9.94
CA ALA A 182 20.28 27.74 -9.37
C ALA A 182 20.02 27.41 -7.88
N ASP A 183 19.95 26.12 -7.55
CA ASP A 183 19.81 25.66 -6.17
C ASP A 183 21.02 26.10 -5.33
N HIS A 184 22.25 25.96 -5.84
CA HIS A 184 23.46 26.42 -5.17
C HIS A 184 23.48 27.95 -4.94
N ALA A 185 23.11 28.73 -5.96
CA ALA A 185 23.03 30.19 -5.85
C ALA A 185 21.97 30.63 -4.82
N LYS A 186 20.84 29.92 -4.76
CA LYS A 186 19.78 30.18 -3.77
C LYS A 186 20.28 29.91 -2.34
N THR A 187 21.01 28.82 -2.13
CA THR A 187 21.60 28.48 -0.84
C THR A 187 22.63 29.53 -0.40
N GLN A 188 23.45 30.05 -1.31
CA GLN A 188 24.42 31.10 -1.00
C GLN A 188 23.74 32.45 -0.70
N ALA A 189 22.67 32.79 -1.41
CA ALA A 189 21.98 34.07 -1.24
C ALA A 189 21.14 34.14 0.05
N TYR A 190 20.64 33.00 0.52
CA TYR A 190 19.72 32.93 1.67
C TYR A 190 20.10 31.80 2.65
N PRO A 191 21.27 31.87 3.31
CA PRO A 191 21.72 30.81 4.21
C PRO A 191 20.76 30.61 5.38
N ASP A 192 20.33 31.71 6.03
CA ASP A 192 19.43 31.67 7.18
C ASP A 192 18.06 31.05 6.84
N ALA A 193 17.57 31.27 5.62
CA ALA A 193 16.29 30.71 5.17
C ALA A 193 16.37 29.20 4.93
N VAL A 194 17.53 28.70 4.49
CA VAL A 194 17.76 27.26 4.31
C VAL A 194 17.90 26.58 5.67
N ASP A 195 18.65 27.18 6.59
CA ASP A 195 18.80 26.66 7.95
C ASP A 195 17.47 26.68 8.71
N GLN A 196 16.68 27.75 8.56
CA GLN A 196 15.33 27.82 9.11
C GLN A 196 14.40 26.76 8.49
N ALA A 197 14.43 26.55 7.18
CA ALA A 197 13.64 25.50 6.54
C ALA A 197 14.02 24.08 7.01
N HIS A 198 15.31 23.83 7.24
CA HIS A 198 15.80 22.57 7.82
C HIS A 198 15.32 22.40 9.27
N ALA A 199 15.38 23.47 10.07
CA ALA A 199 14.90 23.47 11.45
C ALA A 199 13.37 23.29 11.55
N GLU A 200 12.60 23.99 10.70
CA GLU A 200 11.15 23.86 10.61
C GLU A 200 10.75 22.45 10.19
N PHE A 201 11.43 21.87 9.19
CA PHE A 201 11.18 20.49 8.77
C PHE A 201 11.48 19.48 9.88
N ALA A 202 12.57 19.68 10.64
CA ALA A 202 12.91 18.85 11.79
C ALA A 202 11.91 19.00 12.95
N ALA A 203 11.30 20.17 13.09
CA ALA A 203 10.33 20.51 14.14
C ALA A 203 8.87 20.20 13.76
N LEU A 204 8.58 19.77 12.52
CA LEU A 204 7.23 19.40 12.09
C LEU A 204 6.66 18.33 13.04
N PRO A 205 5.54 18.62 13.74
CA PRO A 205 4.93 17.63 14.61
C PRO A 205 4.46 16.44 13.78
N THR A 206 4.70 15.23 14.29
CA THR A 206 3.99 14.04 13.83
C THR A 206 2.51 14.33 13.99
N ARG A 207 1.79 14.49 12.87
CA ARG A 207 0.32 14.50 12.90
C ARG A 207 -0.11 13.14 13.45
N THR A 208 -0.43 13.13 14.74
CA THR A 208 -1.18 12.10 15.46
C THR A 208 -2.56 11.94 14.86
#